data_AF-W7B763-F1
#
_entry.id   AF-W7B763-F1
#
_cell.length_a   1.000
_cell.length_b   1.000
_cell.length_c   1.000
_cell.angle_alpha   90.00
_cell.angle_beta   90.00
_cell.angle_gamma   90.00
#
_symmetry.space_group_name_H-M   'P 1'
#
loop_
_entity.id
_entity.type
_entity.pdbx_description
1 polymer ?
#
loop_
_entity_poly.entity_id
_entity_poly.type
_entity_poly.pdbx_seq_one_letter_code
_entity_poly.pdbx_strand_id
1 'polypeptide(L)'
;MLKKVVLIAMSGACALSLVACSGSPSNEETPKAKQETKIEKETTYPVKTVNNIEMKIKDIETTENGKGDKSIVQLTMSFKNETSGKYGIGGNDFILKSGDKTYTVKTDANNIGTEIDPNKTVSGAVNFELPKDVKSGEFSYQPVTFGKEKPKVLATWKISIPSNK
;
A
#
# COMPACT_ATOMS: atom_id res chain seq x y z
N MET A 1 -7.16 51.48 -5.24
CA MET A 1 -6.57 51.65 -3.90
C MET A 1 -7.66 52.13 -2.95
N LEU A 2 -8.01 51.34 -1.94
CA LEU A 2 -8.68 51.84 -0.73
C LEU A 2 -8.33 50.92 0.46
N LYS A 3 -7.69 51.53 1.46
CA LYS A 3 -7.43 51.10 2.85
C LYS A 3 -8.80 51.03 3.59
N LYS A 4 -9.12 50.29 4.66
CA LYS A 4 -8.43 49.57 5.75
C LYS A 4 -9.50 48.76 6.56
N VAL A 5 -9.11 47.61 7.12
CA VAL A 5 -9.29 47.06 8.51
C VAL A 5 -10.66 47.09 9.22
N VAL A 6 -11.12 45.91 9.70
CA VAL A 6 -11.66 45.57 11.07
C VAL A 6 -11.67 44.01 11.20
N LEU A 7 -10.78 43.32 11.93
CA LEU A 7 -10.74 42.95 13.37
C LEU A 7 -12.00 42.25 13.94
N ILE A 8 -11.98 40.90 14.01
CA ILE A 8 -12.90 40.11 14.85
C ILE A 8 -12.07 39.35 15.89
N ALA A 9 -12.42 39.60 17.15
CA ALA A 9 -11.73 39.16 18.35
C ALA A 9 -11.98 37.68 18.67
N MET A 10 -10.90 37.01 19.10
CA MET A 10 -10.87 35.64 19.60
C MET A 10 -11.00 35.71 21.13
N SER A 11 -11.94 34.98 21.72
CA SER A 11 -12.10 34.88 23.18
C SER A 11 -12.69 33.53 23.55
N GLY A 12 -12.05 32.84 24.49
CA GLY A 12 -12.57 31.59 25.05
C GLY A 12 -11.50 30.67 25.64
N ALA A 13 -10.68 31.19 26.56
CA ALA A 13 -9.86 30.36 27.44
C ALA A 13 -10.69 30.02 28.69
N CYS A 14 -11.07 28.75 28.85
CA CYS A 14 -11.58 28.22 30.11
C CYS A 14 -10.57 27.18 30.63
N ALA A 15 -9.68 27.63 31.50
CA ALA A 15 -8.92 26.76 32.38
C ALA A 15 -9.72 26.58 33.66
N LEU A 16 -10.17 25.35 33.93
CA LEU A 16 -10.61 24.94 35.26
C LEU A 16 -9.62 23.92 35.79
N SER A 17 -8.81 24.37 36.72
CA SER A 17 -8.18 23.53 37.73
C SER A 17 -9.21 23.18 38.81
N LEU A 18 -9.10 21.98 39.39
CA LEU A 18 -8.88 21.74 40.83
C LEU A 18 -9.09 20.24 41.19
N VAL A 19 -7.95 19.63 41.53
CA VAL A 19 -7.63 18.64 42.57
C VAL A 19 -8.76 17.88 43.30
N ALA A 20 -8.62 16.55 43.43
CA ALA A 20 -8.90 15.83 44.68
C ALA A 20 -8.21 14.44 44.73
N CYS A 21 -7.44 14.21 45.78
CA CYS A 21 -6.77 12.97 46.16
C CYS A 21 -7.76 11.85 46.53
N SER A 22 -7.36 10.58 46.40
CA SER A 22 -7.11 9.66 47.53
C SER A 22 -7.14 8.19 47.12
N GLY A 23 -6.26 7.38 47.72
CA GLY A 23 -6.50 5.95 47.95
C GLY A 23 -5.88 4.96 46.97
N SER A 24 -4.77 4.35 47.37
CA SER A 24 -4.54 2.91 47.21
C SER A 24 -4.26 2.37 48.62
N PRO A 25 -4.44 1.06 48.92
CA PRO A 25 -4.70 -0.07 48.03
C PRO A 25 -5.92 -0.94 48.45
N SER A 26 -6.54 -1.64 47.50
CA SER A 26 -7.25 -2.88 47.82
C SER A 26 -6.89 -3.92 46.76
N ASN A 27 -6.39 -5.02 47.26
CA ASN A 27 -5.95 -6.19 46.55
C ASN A 27 -7.18 -6.98 46.12
N GLU A 28 -7.45 -7.07 44.81
CA GLU A 28 -8.34 -8.10 44.25
C GLU A 28 -7.78 -8.52 42.89
N GLU A 29 -7.22 -9.72 42.88
CA GLU A 29 -6.76 -10.41 41.69
C GLU A 29 -7.95 -10.72 40.77
N THR A 30 -7.92 -10.18 39.56
CA THR A 30 -8.68 -10.74 38.44
C THR A 30 -7.68 -11.08 37.34
N PRO A 31 -7.60 -12.35 36.88
CA PRO A 31 -6.61 -12.73 35.89
C PRO A 31 -6.96 -12.06 34.55
N LYS A 32 -6.15 -11.06 34.17
CA LYS A 32 -6.15 -10.53 32.80
C LYS A 32 -5.77 -11.66 31.86
N ALA A 33 -6.76 -12.14 31.11
CA ALA A 33 -6.52 -12.88 29.89
C ALA A 33 -5.51 -12.10 29.06
N LYS A 34 -4.35 -12.71 28.86
CA LYS A 34 -3.26 -12.22 28.04
C LYS A 34 -3.81 -12.18 26.62
N GLN A 35 -4.32 -11.01 26.22
CA GLN A 35 -4.64 -10.73 24.84
C GLN A 35 -3.29 -10.73 24.12
N GLU A 36 -2.94 -11.88 23.54
CA GLU A 36 -1.81 -11.99 22.63
C GLU A 36 -2.13 -11.13 21.42
N THR A 37 -1.72 -9.87 21.48
CA THR A 37 -1.52 -9.05 20.30
C THR A 37 -0.48 -9.78 19.47
N LYS A 38 -0.96 -10.54 18.49
CA LYS A 38 -0.15 -11.17 17.46
C LYS A 38 0.55 -10.01 16.74
N ILE A 39 1.80 -9.74 17.12
CA ILE A 39 2.66 -8.81 16.41
C ILE A 39 2.84 -9.43 15.03
N GLU A 40 2.04 -8.97 14.07
CA GLU A 40 2.20 -9.31 12.67
C GLU A 40 3.58 -8.81 12.27
N LYS A 41 4.51 -9.74 12.01
CA LYS A 41 5.83 -9.38 11.49
C LYS A 41 5.61 -8.59 10.20
N GLU A 42 6.00 -7.33 10.21
CA GLU A 42 5.98 -6.46 9.04
C GLU A 42 6.81 -7.16 7.94
N THR A 43 6.11 -7.73 6.95
CA THR A 43 6.75 -8.49 5.89
C THR A 43 7.42 -7.50 4.95
N THR A 44 8.73 -7.36 5.07
CA THR A 44 9.50 -6.47 4.20
C THR A 44 9.97 -7.24 2.96
N TYR A 45 9.60 -6.75 1.79
CA TYR A 45 10.06 -7.28 0.51
C TYR A 45 11.35 -6.56 0.04
N PRO A 46 12.26 -7.25 -0.67
CA PRO A 46 13.48 -6.63 -1.18
C PRO A 46 13.15 -5.56 -2.22
N VAL A 47 13.89 -4.46 -2.19
CA VAL A 47 13.88 -3.46 -3.27
C VAL A 47 14.52 -4.09 -4.52
N LYS A 48 13.95 -3.85 -5.69
CA LYS A 48 14.54 -4.25 -6.97
C LYS A 48 14.72 -3.06 -7.87
N THR A 49 15.83 -3.01 -8.59
CA THR A 49 16.13 -1.94 -9.53
C THR A 49 16.09 -2.48 -10.95
N VAL A 50 15.29 -1.85 -11.81
CA VAL A 50 15.19 -2.17 -13.25
C VAL A 50 15.33 -0.87 -14.02
N ASN A 51 16.24 -0.78 -14.98
CA ASN A 51 16.49 0.44 -15.77
C ASN A 51 16.69 1.69 -14.91
N ASN A 52 17.42 1.57 -13.80
CA ASN A 52 17.63 2.64 -12.80
C ASN A 52 16.33 3.16 -12.16
N ILE A 53 15.30 2.33 -12.09
CA ILE A 53 14.07 2.58 -11.34
C ILE A 53 14.05 1.65 -10.14
N GLU A 54 14.17 2.20 -8.93
CA GLU A 54 13.99 1.40 -7.71
C GLU A 54 12.51 1.11 -7.49
N MET A 55 12.16 -0.14 -7.25
CA MET A 55 10.79 -0.62 -7.06
C MET A 55 10.67 -1.32 -5.71
N LYS A 56 9.71 -0.88 -4.91
CA LYS A 56 9.46 -1.40 -3.56
C LYS A 56 7.97 -1.68 -3.36
N ILE A 57 7.66 -2.89 -2.89
CA ILE A 57 6.34 -3.20 -2.31
C ILE A 57 6.29 -2.52 -0.93
N LYS A 58 5.33 -1.62 -0.75
CA LYS A 58 5.07 -0.92 0.51
C LYS A 58 4.06 -1.67 1.37
N ASP A 59 3.01 -2.17 0.74
CA ASP A 59 1.94 -2.88 1.43
C ASP A 59 1.22 -3.83 0.47
N ILE A 60 0.56 -4.84 1.03
CA ILE A 60 -0.34 -5.74 0.32
C ILE A 60 -1.62 -5.83 1.15
N GLU A 61 -2.75 -5.50 0.55
CA GLU A 61 -4.05 -5.57 1.20
C GLU A 61 -5.01 -6.45 0.40
N THR A 62 -5.93 -7.10 1.10
CA THR A 62 -6.98 -7.92 0.50
C THR A 62 -8.33 -7.42 0.98
N THR A 63 -9.26 -7.19 0.05
CA THR A 63 -10.66 -6.81 0.31
C THR A 63 -11.64 -7.74 -0.43
N GLU A 64 -12.91 -7.79 -0.02
CA GLU A 64 -13.95 -8.48 -0.82
C GLU A 64 -14.24 -7.75 -2.14
N ASN A 65 -14.52 -8.49 -3.21
CA ASN A 65 -14.95 -7.90 -4.50
C ASN A 65 -16.43 -7.47 -4.53
N GLY A 66 -17.18 -7.65 -3.43
CA GLY A 66 -18.61 -7.36 -3.32
C GLY A 66 -19.55 -8.36 -4.03
N LYS A 67 -19.01 -9.38 -4.71
CA LYS A 67 -19.76 -10.46 -5.38
C LYS A 67 -19.59 -11.82 -4.70
N GLY A 68 -18.65 -11.93 -3.75
CA GLY A 68 -18.54 -13.03 -2.78
C GLY A 68 -17.68 -14.21 -3.22
N ASP A 69 -17.26 -14.27 -4.49
CA ASP A 69 -16.51 -15.38 -5.08
C ASP A 69 -14.99 -15.12 -5.16
N LYS A 70 -14.57 -13.86 -5.10
CA LYS A 70 -13.16 -13.44 -5.24
C LYS A 70 -12.82 -12.29 -4.31
N SER A 71 -11.53 -12.06 -4.14
CA SER A 71 -10.98 -10.91 -3.41
C SER A 71 -10.26 -9.96 -4.35
N ILE A 72 -10.24 -8.67 -3.98
CA ILE A 72 -9.36 -7.69 -4.59
C ILE A 72 -8.07 -7.67 -3.77
N VAL A 73 -6.94 -7.93 -4.43
CA VAL A 73 -5.61 -7.83 -3.84
C VAL A 73 -4.94 -6.57 -4.38
N GLN A 74 -4.68 -5.62 -3.49
CA GLN A 74 -4.03 -4.35 -3.79
C GLN A 74 -2.57 -4.41 -3.33
N LEU A 75 -1.62 -4.24 -4.25
CA LEU A 75 -0.22 -4.02 -3.92
C LEU A 75 0.09 -2.54 -4.03
N THR A 76 0.42 -1.90 -2.91
CA THR A 76 0.90 -0.52 -2.91
C THR A 76 2.39 -0.54 -3.21
N MET A 77 2.76 0.07 -4.34
CA MET A 77 4.13 0.13 -4.82
C MET A 77 4.71 1.53 -4.67
N SER A 78 6.03 1.61 -4.51
CA SER A 78 6.80 2.85 -4.58
C SER A 78 7.90 2.71 -5.63
N PHE A 79 8.06 3.76 -6.44
CA PHE A 79 8.96 3.82 -7.57
C PHE A 79 9.83 5.07 -7.46
N LYS A 80 11.16 4.92 -7.48
CA LYS A 80 12.10 6.05 -7.54
C LYS A 80 12.81 6.03 -8.88
N ASN A 81 12.72 7.13 -9.63
CA ASN A 81 13.41 7.28 -10.90
C ASN A 81 14.82 7.85 -10.65
N GLU A 82 15.86 7.04 -10.83
CA GLU A 82 17.27 7.46 -10.70
C GLU A 82 17.92 7.82 -12.04
N THR A 83 17.12 7.91 -13.11
CA THR A 83 17.59 8.36 -14.42
C THR A 83 17.59 9.89 -14.51
N SER A 84 18.27 10.42 -15.53
CA SER A 84 18.22 11.84 -15.89
C SER A 84 16.98 12.22 -16.72
N GLY A 85 16.21 11.22 -17.17
CA GLY A 85 15.01 11.39 -17.99
C GLY A 85 13.74 11.07 -17.21
N LYS A 86 12.59 11.29 -17.85
CA LYS A 86 11.31 10.87 -17.30
C LYS A 86 11.09 9.37 -17.54
N TYR A 87 10.36 8.70 -16.65
CA TYR A 87 10.06 7.27 -16.77
C TYR A 87 8.57 6.99 -16.57
N GLY A 88 7.94 6.29 -17.52
CA GLY A 88 6.55 5.87 -17.41
C GLY A 88 6.40 4.57 -16.61
N ILE A 89 5.44 4.53 -15.69
CA ILE A 89 5.05 3.31 -14.98
C ILE A 89 3.53 3.12 -15.07
N GLY A 90 3.09 1.94 -15.50
CA GLY A 90 1.68 1.58 -15.62
C GLY A 90 1.34 0.31 -14.86
N GLY A 91 0.11 0.20 -14.35
CA GLY A 91 -0.37 -1.00 -13.68
C GLY A 91 -0.26 -2.25 -14.56
N ASN A 92 -0.55 -2.11 -15.85
CA ASN A 92 -0.45 -3.22 -16.81
C ASN A 92 0.98 -3.70 -17.08
N ASP A 93 2.00 -3.03 -16.54
CA ASP A 93 3.37 -3.53 -16.54
C ASP A 93 3.60 -4.64 -15.51
N PHE A 94 2.55 -5.07 -14.80
CA PHE A 94 2.65 -6.07 -13.75
C PHE A 94 1.73 -7.27 -13.98
N ILE A 95 2.19 -8.43 -13.54
CA ILE A 95 1.42 -9.67 -13.50
C ILE A 95 1.59 -10.36 -12.16
N LEU A 96 0.64 -11.22 -11.80
CA LEU A 96 0.74 -12.10 -10.63
C LEU A 96 0.58 -13.54 -11.08
N LYS A 97 1.51 -14.41 -10.71
CA LYS A 97 1.40 -15.87 -10.96
C LYS A 97 1.14 -16.62 -9.66
N SER A 98 0.28 -17.62 -9.71
CA SER A 98 0.08 -18.57 -8.61
C SER A 98 -0.19 -19.96 -9.18
N GLY A 99 0.74 -20.88 -8.96
CA GLY A 99 0.79 -22.14 -9.71
C GLY A 99 0.88 -21.88 -11.21
N ASP A 100 0.05 -22.57 -12.00
CA ASP A 100 0.01 -22.44 -13.45
C ASP A 100 -0.83 -21.25 -13.95
N LYS A 101 -1.49 -20.53 -13.03
CA LYS A 101 -2.36 -19.39 -13.38
C LYS A 101 -1.56 -18.09 -13.40
N THR A 102 -1.78 -17.30 -14.45
CA THR A 102 -1.31 -15.92 -14.54
C THR A 102 -2.53 -14.99 -14.47
N TYR A 103 -2.49 -14.07 -13.51
CA TYR A 103 -3.49 -13.03 -13.31
C TYR A 103 -2.94 -11.71 -13.84
N THR A 104 -3.76 -11.04 -14.65
CA THR A 104 -3.51 -9.67 -15.10
C THR A 104 -4.13 -8.68 -14.13
N VAL A 105 -3.66 -7.44 -14.19
CA VAL A 105 -4.25 -6.34 -13.41
C VAL A 105 -5.73 -6.16 -13.74
N LYS A 106 -6.52 -5.89 -12.70
CA LYS A 106 -7.94 -5.54 -12.81
C LYS A 106 -8.06 -4.16 -13.45
N THR A 107 -8.40 -4.10 -14.73
CA THR A 107 -8.32 -2.88 -15.56
C THR A 107 -9.29 -1.76 -15.16
N ASP A 108 -10.39 -2.09 -14.49
CA ASP A 108 -11.40 -1.16 -13.99
C ASP A 108 -11.15 -0.73 -12.53
N ALA A 109 -10.01 -1.12 -11.93
CA ALA A 109 -9.57 -0.60 -10.63
C ALA A 109 -8.65 0.62 -10.78
N ASN A 110 -8.47 1.37 -9.69
CA ASN A 110 -7.57 2.52 -9.64
C ASN A 110 -6.10 2.05 -9.56
N ASN A 111 -5.53 1.71 -10.70
CA ASN A 111 -4.13 1.29 -10.81
C ASN A 111 -3.22 2.46 -11.14
N ILE A 112 -1.95 2.37 -10.73
CA ILE A 112 -0.94 3.37 -11.07
C ILE A 112 -0.82 3.53 -12.59
N GLY A 113 -0.70 4.77 -13.03
CA GLY A 113 -0.46 5.15 -14.41
C GLY A 113 0.08 6.55 -14.43
N THR A 114 1.40 6.71 -14.40
CA THR A 114 2.03 8.03 -14.31
C THR A 114 3.41 8.02 -14.96
N GLU A 115 3.86 9.22 -15.28
CA GLU A 115 5.26 9.52 -15.54
C GLU A 115 5.94 9.93 -14.23
N ILE A 116 7.20 9.56 -14.06
CA ILE A 116 8.04 9.88 -12.91
C ILE A 116 9.16 10.80 -13.39
N ASP A 117 9.19 12.02 -12.89
CA ASP A 117 10.27 12.97 -13.18
C ASP A 117 11.63 12.47 -12.63
N PRO A 118 12.76 12.95 -13.19
CA PRO A 118 14.10 12.59 -12.73
C PRO A 118 14.28 12.79 -11.22
N ASN A 119 14.88 11.81 -10.55
CA ASN A 119 15.16 11.80 -9.11
C ASN A 119 13.92 11.95 -8.21
N LYS A 120 12.71 11.71 -8.74
CA LYS A 120 11.47 11.73 -7.96
C LYS A 120 11.01 10.32 -7.60
N THR A 121 10.20 10.29 -6.54
CA THR A 121 9.53 9.08 -6.06
C THR A 121 8.03 9.26 -6.19
N VAL A 122 7.36 8.27 -6.76
CA VAL A 122 5.90 8.16 -6.75
C VAL A 122 5.48 6.87 -6.05
N SER A 123 4.22 6.80 -5.64
CA SER A 123 3.60 5.57 -5.13
C SER A 123 2.23 5.38 -5.74
N GLY A 124 1.79 4.13 -5.87
CA GLY A 124 0.48 3.83 -6.42
C GLY A 124 0.14 2.34 -6.32
N ALA A 125 -1.13 2.03 -6.52
CA ALA A 125 -1.66 0.70 -6.38
C ALA A 125 -1.55 -0.13 -7.66
N VAL A 126 -1.40 -1.44 -7.51
CA VAL A 126 -1.60 -2.43 -8.57
C VAL A 126 -2.59 -3.46 -8.03
N ASN A 127 -3.74 -3.60 -8.69
CA ASN A 127 -4.87 -4.36 -8.19
C ASN A 127 -5.09 -5.62 -9.03
N PHE A 128 -5.35 -6.74 -8.36
CA PHE A 128 -5.72 -8.01 -8.96
C PHE A 128 -7.05 -8.49 -8.40
N GLU A 129 -7.85 -9.19 -9.20
CA GLU A 129 -9.00 -9.95 -8.70
C GLU A 129 -8.62 -11.43 -8.67
N LEU A 130 -8.55 -12.01 -7.47
CA LEU A 130 -8.06 -13.37 -7.24
C LEU A 130 -9.12 -14.24 -6.55
N PRO A 131 -9.16 -15.55 -6.83
CA PRO A 131 -9.89 -16.50 -6.00
C PRO A 131 -9.44 -16.44 -4.53
N LYS A 132 -10.38 -16.64 -3.59
CA LYS A 132 -10.14 -16.48 -2.14
C LYS A 132 -9.14 -17.47 -1.54
N ASP A 133 -8.91 -18.58 -2.22
CA ASP A 133 -7.97 -19.64 -1.83
C ASP A 133 -6.52 -19.33 -2.24
N VAL A 134 -6.26 -18.30 -3.06
CA VAL A 134 -4.90 -17.87 -3.39
C VAL A 134 -4.25 -17.20 -2.19
N LYS A 135 -3.23 -17.84 -1.61
CA LYS A 135 -2.51 -17.34 -0.41
C LYS A 135 -1.10 -16.81 -0.68
N SER A 136 -0.55 -17.09 -1.87
CA SER A 136 0.79 -16.64 -2.26
C SER A 136 0.95 -16.64 -3.77
N GLY A 137 1.99 -15.96 -4.24
CA GLY A 137 2.30 -15.92 -5.66
C GLY A 137 3.61 -15.21 -5.98
N GLU A 138 3.87 -15.12 -7.27
CA GLU A 138 4.97 -14.38 -7.86
C GLU A 138 4.43 -13.11 -8.53
N PHE A 139 4.62 -11.97 -7.86
CA PHE A 139 4.32 -10.66 -8.43
C PHE A 139 5.50 -10.20 -9.28
N SER A 140 5.28 -9.90 -10.55
CA SER A 140 6.37 -9.62 -11.49
C SER A 140 6.15 -8.33 -12.26
N TYR A 141 7.23 -7.58 -12.45
CA TYR A 141 7.32 -6.49 -13.41
C TYR A 141 7.64 -7.06 -14.79
N GLN A 142 6.71 -6.89 -15.71
CA GLN A 142 6.75 -7.31 -17.11
C GLN A 142 6.14 -6.19 -17.97
N PRO A 143 6.92 -5.15 -18.31
CA PRO A 143 6.45 -4.04 -19.12
C PRO A 143 5.80 -4.48 -20.42
N VAL A 144 4.73 -3.78 -20.81
CA VAL A 144 4.12 -3.99 -22.12
C VAL A 144 5.08 -3.51 -23.20
N THR A 145 5.46 -4.39 -24.12
CA THR A 145 6.27 -4.04 -25.29
C THR A 145 5.37 -3.83 -26.50
N PHE A 146 5.65 -2.79 -27.29
CA PHE A 146 4.97 -2.53 -28.55
C PHE A 146 5.73 -3.18 -29.71
N GLY A 147 5.02 -3.62 -30.75
CA GLY A 147 5.62 -4.23 -31.94
C GLY A 147 5.77 -5.75 -31.81
N LYS A 148 6.83 -6.30 -32.41
CA LYS A 148 7.05 -7.76 -32.51
C LYS A 148 7.72 -8.37 -31.27
N GLU A 149 8.19 -7.55 -30.34
CA GLU A 149 8.84 -8.03 -29.13
C GLU A 149 7.81 -8.56 -28.14
N LYS A 150 8.10 -9.73 -27.57
CA LYS A 150 7.30 -10.29 -26.48
C LYS A 150 7.68 -9.61 -25.16
N PRO A 151 6.70 -9.32 -24.29
CA PRO A 151 6.97 -8.83 -22.94
C PRO A 151 7.92 -9.79 -22.21
N LYS A 152 8.88 -9.22 -21.47
CA LYS A 152 9.87 -9.97 -20.67
C LYS A 152 9.69 -9.63 -19.21
N VAL A 153 9.77 -10.66 -18.35
CA VAL A 153 9.82 -10.45 -16.90
C VAL A 153 11.19 -9.90 -16.55
N LEU A 154 11.22 -8.73 -15.91
CA LEU A 154 12.47 -8.04 -15.54
C LEU A 154 12.72 -8.07 -14.03
N ALA A 155 11.67 -8.24 -13.22
CA ALA A 155 11.78 -8.41 -11.77
C ALA A 155 10.60 -9.23 -11.23
N THR A 156 10.86 -10.04 -10.20
CA THR A 156 9.83 -10.88 -9.56
C THR A 156 10.00 -10.90 -8.04
N TRP A 157 8.91 -10.69 -7.31
CA TRP A 157 8.82 -10.86 -5.86
C TRP A 157 7.96 -12.09 -5.54
N LYS A 158 8.45 -12.93 -4.63
CA LYS A 158 7.60 -13.92 -3.98
C LYS A 158 6.83 -13.22 -2.87
N ILE A 159 5.51 -13.27 -2.94
CA ILE A 159 4.62 -12.55 -2.02
C ILE A 159 3.68 -13.50 -1.30
N SER A 160 3.33 -13.14 -0.07
CA SER A 160 2.20 -13.71 0.65
C SER A 160 1.01 -12.78 0.49
N ILE A 161 -0.17 -13.35 0.27
CA ILE A 161 -1.42 -12.61 0.14
C ILE A 161 -2.13 -12.69 1.50
N PRO A 162 -2.33 -11.55 2.18
CA PRO A 162 -3.00 -11.56 3.47
C PRO A 162 -4.46 -11.98 3.31
N SER A 163 -5.03 -12.50 4.40
CA SER A 163 -6.47 -12.68 4.48
C SER A 163 -7.19 -11.35 4.31
N ASN A 164 -8.43 -11.42 3.84
CA ASN A 164 -9.30 -10.26 3.74
C ASN A 164 -9.46 -9.56 5.10
N LYS A 165 -9.41 -8.22 5.09
CA LYS A 165 -9.65 -7.37 6.27
C LYS A 165 -11.14 -7.26 6.60
#